data_AF-A0A4Y9ISE1-F1
#
_entry.id   AF-A0A4Y9ISE1-F1
#
_cell.length_a   1.000
_cell.length_b   1.000
_cell.length_c   1.000
_cell.angle_alpha   90.00
_cell.angle_beta   90.00
_cell.angle_gamma   90.00
#
_symmetry.space_group_name_H-M   'P 1'
#
loop_
_entity.id
_entity.type
_entity.pdbx_description
1 polymer ?
#
loop_
_entity_poly.entity_id
_entity_poly.type
_entity_poly.pdbx_seq_one_letter_code
_entity_poly.pdbx_strand_id
1 'polypeptide(L)'
;MKKKTNSNLLKVVAAIVVVIVLLFLFRGNIYRMAVKYEDGGSRKSYDIKEGDLATFINQSLPNDEALDATISIEQIIDLSQEITTKVLDFSSDAQESDPQKLFVATEANYTGYAAFTSAVGTYLIKRFGMDKEWEAKPKKGKLYLFGNNMYKNAQNGWFKDHDFVMFRNKNTKEEIYVDPTVDEYLGLKRVDRYQK
;
A
#
# COMPACT_ATOMS: atom_id res chain seq x y z
N MET A 1 25.78 47.12 10.35
CA MET A 1 24.77 47.14 9.26
C MET A 1 23.69 46.11 9.54
N LYS A 2 22.45 46.50 9.90
CA LYS A 2 21.32 45.57 10.01
C LYS A 2 20.81 45.26 8.60
N LYS A 3 20.90 44.00 8.14
CA LYS A 3 20.28 43.56 6.88
C LYS A 3 18.78 43.85 6.98
N LYS A 4 18.29 44.79 6.18
CA LYS A 4 16.87 45.11 6.07
C LYS A 4 16.23 43.98 5.25
N THR A 5 15.79 42.92 5.93
CA THR A 5 15.11 41.80 5.27
C THR A 5 13.87 42.36 4.59
N ASN A 6 13.76 42.18 3.28
CA ASN A 6 12.67 42.75 2.51
C ASN A 6 11.37 42.08 2.96
N SER A 7 10.49 42.80 3.67
CA SER A 7 9.31 42.21 4.34
C SER A 7 8.37 41.50 3.35
N ASN A 8 8.38 41.93 2.08
CA ASN A 8 7.65 41.27 1.01
C ASN A 8 8.24 39.90 0.66
N LEU A 9 9.57 39.77 0.62
CA LEU A 9 10.23 38.48 0.38
C LEU A 9 9.90 37.48 1.49
N LEU A 10 9.89 37.93 2.75
CA LEU A 10 9.53 37.08 3.88
C LEU A 10 8.07 36.57 3.78
N LYS A 11 7.14 37.43 3.35
CA LYS A 11 5.74 37.03 3.10
C LYS A 11 5.62 36.01 1.98
N VAL A 12 6.37 36.17 0.88
CA VAL A 12 6.39 35.20 -0.23
C VAL A 12 6.95 33.85 0.24
N VAL A 13 8.07 33.86 0.95
CA VAL A 13 8.66 32.62 1.50
C VAL A 13 7.69 31.95 2.47
N ALA A 14 7.05 32.71 3.36
CA ALA A 14 6.05 32.18 4.28
C ALA A 14 4.86 31.55 3.54
N ALA A 15 4.35 32.21 2.48
CA ALA A 15 3.27 31.68 1.66
C ALA A 15 3.68 30.36 0.98
N ILE A 16 4.90 30.27 0.42
CA ILE A 16 5.41 29.03 -0.19
C ILE A 16 5.49 27.91 0.85
N VAL A 17 6.03 28.19 2.04
CA VAL A 17 6.11 27.19 3.13
C VAL A 17 4.72 26.70 3.51
N VAL A 18 3.73 27.59 3.66
CA VAL A 18 2.34 27.21 3.94
C VAL A 18 1.79 26.30 2.84
N VAL A 19 2.01 26.64 1.56
CA VAL A 19 1.56 25.80 0.44
C VAL A 19 2.21 24.41 0.48
N ILE A 20 3.52 24.32 0.73
CA ILE A 20 4.22 23.03 0.83
C ILE A 20 3.66 22.18 1.98
N VAL A 21 3.42 22.80 3.15
CA VAL A 21 2.82 22.10 4.30
C VAL A 21 1.42 21.59 3.95
N LEU A 22 0.59 22.40 3.29
CA LEU A 22 -0.74 21.97 2.85
C LEU A 22 -0.66 20.82 1.83
N LEU A 23 0.24 20.89 0.85
CA LEU A 23 0.45 19.81 -0.11
C LEU A 23 0.88 18.51 0.59
N PHE A 24 1.74 18.61 1.61
CA PHE A 24 2.15 17.45 2.42
C PHE A 24 1.00 16.89 3.25
N LEU A 25 0.22 17.72 3.94
CA LEU A 25 -0.91 17.27 4.77
C LEU A 25 -2.04 16.65 3.93
N PHE A 26 -2.31 17.22 2.75
CA PHE A 26 -3.36 16.74 1.85
C PHE A 26 -2.85 15.76 0.78
N ARG A 27 -1.59 15.30 0.87
CA ARG A 27 -0.95 14.44 -0.15
C ARG A 27 -1.81 13.23 -0.53
N GLY A 28 -2.43 12.58 0.45
CA GLY A 28 -3.31 11.43 0.21
C GLY A 28 -4.59 11.79 -0.53
N ASN A 29 -5.22 12.92 -0.18
CA ASN A 29 -6.42 13.40 -0.87
C ASN A 29 -6.09 13.84 -2.30
N ILE A 30 -4.96 14.52 -2.49
CA ILE A 30 -4.47 14.92 -3.82
C ILE A 30 -4.20 13.70 -4.68
N TYR A 31 -3.47 12.71 -4.13
CA TYR A 31 -3.17 11.47 -4.83
C TYR A 31 -4.45 10.73 -5.20
N ARG A 32 -5.37 10.49 -4.25
CA ARG A 32 -6.63 9.78 -4.53
C ARG A 32 -7.55 10.53 -5.48
N MET A 33 -7.50 11.87 -5.51
CA MET A 33 -8.22 12.67 -6.50
C MET A 33 -7.64 12.46 -7.91
N ALA A 34 -6.31 12.42 -8.04
CA ALA A 34 -5.64 12.34 -9.32
C ALA A 34 -5.51 10.91 -9.86
N VAL A 35 -5.17 9.94 -9.00
CA VAL A 35 -4.81 8.58 -9.36
C VAL A 35 -5.89 7.60 -8.91
N LYS A 36 -6.37 6.79 -9.85
CA LYS A 36 -7.37 5.75 -9.61
C LYS A 36 -6.92 4.40 -10.18
N TYR A 37 -7.33 3.32 -9.53
CA TYR A 37 -6.93 1.95 -9.83
C TYR A 37 -8.09 1.14 -10.43
N GLU A 38 -7.90 0.57 -11.61
CA GLU A 38 -8.80 -0.43 -12.19
C GLU A 38 -8.18 -1.83 -12.04
N ASP A 39 -8.99 -2.84 -11.65
CA ASP A 39 -8.56 -4.25 -11.61
C ASP A 39 -8.24 -4.73 -13.03
N GLY A 40 -6.95 -4.94 -13.29
CA GLY A 40 -6.41 -5.40 -14.56
C GLY A 40 -6.26 -6.92 -14.66
N GLY A 41 -6.64 -7.67 -13.63
CA GLY A 41 -6.52 -9.12 -13.55
C GLY A 41 -5.90 -9.59 -12.23
N SER A 42 -6.14 -10.86 -11.90
CA SER A 42 -5.61 -11.47 -10.67
C SER A 42 -4.12 -11.81 -10.77
N ARG A 43 -3.40 -11.67 -9.66
CA ARG A 43 -2.06 -12.25 -9.47
C ARG A 43 -2.16 -13.53 -8.64
N LYS A 44 -1.08 -14.32 -8.64
CA LYS A 44 -0.98 -15.52 -7.81
C LYS A 44 -1.09 -15.12 -6.34
N SER A 45 -2.01 -15.76 -5.61
CA SER A 45 -2.10 -15.65 -4.15
C SER A 45 -1.24 -16.73 -3.50
N TYR A 46 -0.72 -16.43 -2.31
CA TYR A 46 0.12 -17.31 -1.53
C TYR A 46 -0.45 -17.44 -0.13
N ASP A 47 -0.38 -18.64 0.43
CA ASP A 47 -0.69 -18.89 1.84
C ASP A 47 0.61 -18.97 2.62
N ILE A 48 0.65 -18.26 3.75
CA ILE A 48 1.75 -18.36 4.70
C ILE A 48 1.55 -19.62 5.54
N LYS A 49 2.54 -20.49 5.53
CA LYS A 49 2.59 -21.70 6.36
C LYS A 49 3.30 -21.39 7.69
N GLU A 50 3.06 -22.24 8.68
CA GLU A 50 3.84 -22.23 9.92
C GLU A 50 5.36 -22.27 9.63
N GLY A 51 6.13 -21.48 10.36
CA GLY A 51 7.57 -21.31 10.16
C GLY A 51 8.06 -19.90 10.50
N ASP A 52 9.23 -19.53 9.99
CA ASP A 52 9.92 -18.29 10.35
C ASP A 52 9.13 -17.03 9.96
N LEU A 53 8.54 -17.01 8.76
CA LEU A 53 7.73 -15.87 8.32
C LEU A 53 6.47 -15.69 9.19
N ALA A 54 5.75 -16.78 9.50
CA ALA A 54 4.60 -16.72 10.40
C ALA A 54 5.00 -16.24 11.80
N THR A 55 6.12 -16.73 12.33
CA THR A 55 6.68 -16.30 13.60
C THR A 55 7.01 -14.81 13.61
N PHE A 56 7.70 -14.32 12.56
CA PHE A 56 8.04 -12.92 12.40
C PHE A 56 6.80 -12.02 12.34
N ILE A 57 5.76 -12.43 11.60
CA ILE A 57 4.49 -11.69 11.51
C ILE A 57 3.87 -11.56 12.90
N ASN A 58 3.76 -12.67 13.63
CA ASN A 58 3.17 -12.68 14.97
C ASN A 58 3.97 -11.83 15.97
N GLN A 59 5.30 -11.84 15.88
CA GLN A 59 6.18 -10.99 16.69
C GLN A 59 6.14 -9.51 16.30
N SER A 60 5.64 -9.18 15.11
CA SER A 60 5.48 -7.80 14.63
C SER A 60 4.12 -7.21 15.00
N LEU A 61 3.22 -7.98 15.62
CA LEU A 61 1.95 -7.47 16.10
C LEU A 61 2.14 -6.58 17.34
N PRO A 62 1.26 -5.57 17.55
CA PRO A 62 1.25 -4.78 18.78
C PRO A 62 1.11 -5.66 20.02
N ASN A 63 1.86 -5.33 21.07
CA ASN A 63 1.75 -5.99 22.37
C ASN A 63 0.54 -5.44 23.14
N ASP A 64 -0.65 -5.86 22.73
CA ASP A 64 -1.94 -5.46 23.30
C ASP A 64 -2.79 -6.71 23.58
N GLU A 65 -3.09 -6.96 24.86
CA GLU A 65 -3.88 -8.11 25.32
C GLU A 65 -5.30 -8.13 24.75
N ALA A 66 -5.84 -6.97 24.33
CA ALA A 66 -7.17 -6.87 23.74
C ALA A 66 -7.18 -7.04 22.21
N LEU A 67 -6.01 -7.08 21.55
CA LEU A 67 -5.90 -7.04 20.09
C LEU A 67 -6.72 -8.14 19.42
N ASP A 68 -6.61 -9.37 19.90
CA ASP A 68 -7.32 -10.53 19.37
C ASP A 68 -8.86 -10.36 19.41
N ALA A 69 -9.38 -9.58 20.36
CA ALA A 69 -10.82 -9.36 20.53
C ALA A 69 -11.35 -8.15 19.75
N THR A 70 -10.51 -7.16 19.44
CA THR A 70 -10.96 -5.85 18.92
C THR A 70 -10.35 -5.45 17.58
N ILE A 71 -9.44 -6.24 17.01
CA ILE A 71 -8.78 -5.86 15.76
C ILE A 71 -9.79 -5.71 14.62
N SER A 72 -9.69 -4.58 13.92
CA SER A 72 -10.49 -4.27 12.75
C SER A 72 -9.79 -4.67 11.45
N ILE A 73 -10.56 -4.77 10.36
CA ILE A 73 -9.98 -5.00 9.03
C ILE A 73 -9.00 -3.90 8.63
N GLU A 74 -9.25 -2.65 9.00
CA GLU A 74 -8.37 -1.51 8.69
C GLU A 74 -7.00 -1.68 9.37
N GLN A 75 -6.98 -2.13 10.63
CA GLN A 75 -5.74 -2.43 11.35
C GLN A 75 -5.00 -3.62 10.73
N ILE A 76 -5.71 -4.67 10.29
CA ILE A 76 -5.09 -5.78 9.57
C ILE A 76 -4.42 -5.29 8.27
N ILE A 77 -5.08 -4.41 7.52
CA ILE A 77 -4.55 -3.86 6.28
C ILE A 77 -3.31 -3.00 6.56
N ASP A 78 -3.35 -2.16 7.59
CA ASP A 78 -2.21 -1.30 7.97
C ASP A 78 -1.02 -2.14 8.42
N LEU A 79 -1.23 -3.10 9.31
CA LEU A 79 -0.19 -4.04 9.75
C LEU A 79 0.39 -4.83 8.58
N SER A 80 -0.43 -5.22 7.61
CA SER A 80 0.06 -5.93 6.42
C SER A 80 1.04 -5.09 5.62
N GLN A 81 0.77 -3.79 5.45
CA GLN A 81 1.68 -2.88 4.74
C GLN A 81 2.94 -2.56 5.57
N GLU A 82 2.78 -2.34 6.87
CA GLU A 82 3.91 -2.08 7.78
C GLU A 82 4.87 -3.27 7.85
N ILE A 83 4.35 -4.49 7.93
CA ILE A 83 5.16 -5.71 7.90
C ILE A 83 5.86 -5.85 6.54
N THR A 84 5.17 -5.60 5.43
CA THR A 84 5.80 -5.64 4.09
C THR A 84 6.96 -4.65 4.00
N THR A 85 6.74 -3.39 4.35
CA THR A 85 7.75 -2.32 4.25
C THR A 85 8.89 -2.46 5.26
N LYS A 86 8.69 -3.25 6.32
CA LYS A 86 9.75 -3.62 7.27
C LYS A 86 10.65 -4.76 6.74
N VAL A 87 10.12 -5.61 5.86
CA VAL A 87 10.83 -6.79 5.35
C VAL A 87 11.45 -6.53 3.99
N LEU A 88 10.77 -5.79 3.13
CA LEU A 88 11.14 -5.65 1.73
C LEU A 88 11.77 -4.29 1.44
N ASP A 89 12.71 -4.30 0.52
CA ASP A 89 13.25 -3.15 -0.18
C ASP A 89 12.80 -3.21 -1.64
N PHE A 90 12.34 -2.09 -2.20
CA PHE A 90 11.86 -2.07 -3.57
C PHE A 90 13.02 -2.13 -4.59
N SER A 91 12.89 -3.03 -5.56
CA SER A 91 13.76 -3.13 -6.74
C SER A 91 12.93 -3.49 -7.97
N SER A 92 12.98 -2.67 -9.01
CA SER A 92 12.25 -2.95 -10.27
C SER A 92 12.76 -4.18 -11.00
N ASP A 93 14.01 -4.58 -10.74
CA ASP A 93 14.68 -5.69 -11.42
C ASP A 93 14.46 -7.02 -10.70
N ALA A 94 13.95 -7.00 -9.46
CA ALA A 94 13.62 -8.20 -8.70
C ALA A 94 12.56 -9.04 -9.44
N GLN A 95 12.69 -10.37 -9.34
CA GLN A 95 11.84 -11.32 -10.06
C GLN A 95 11.08 -12.28 -9.13
N GLU A 96 11.41 -12.29 -7.84
CA GLU A 96 10.73 -13.14 -6.87
C GLU A 96 9.40 -12.51 -6.44
N SER A 97 8.40 -13.36 -6.20
CA SER A 97 7.06 -12.96 -5.74
C SER A 97 6.47 -13.91 -4.69
N ASP A 98 7.15 -15.02 -4.40
CA ASP A 98 6.78 -15.95 -3.34
C ASP A 98 7.15 -15.36 -1.98
N PRO A 99 6.20 -15.13 -1.06
CA PRO A 99 6.46 -14.46 0.22
C PRO A 99 7.49 -15.16 1.09
N GLN A 100 7.55 -16.50 1.06
CA GLN A 100 8.51 -17.26 1.86
C GLN A 100 9.93 -17.04 1.34
N LYS A 101 10.11 -16.93 0.02
CA LYS A 101 11.41 -16.63 -0.57
C LYS A 101 11.76 -15.15 -0.46
N LEU A 102 10.79 -14.27 -0.61
CA LEU A 102 10.96 -12.82 -0.40
C LEU A 102 11.39 -12.49 1.02
N PHE A 103 10.91 -13.23 2.02
CA PHE A 103 11.36 -13.06 3.40
C PHE A 103 12.87 -13.31 3.59
N VAL A 104 13.48 -14.10 2.72
CA VAL A 104 14.93 -14.36 2.70
C VAL A 104 15.66 -13.37 1.79
N ALA A 105 15.10 -13.09 0.60
CA ALA A 105 15.75 -12.28 -0.43
C ALA A 105 15.64 -10.77 -0.20
N THR A 106 14.62 -10.33 0.56
CA THR A 106 14.26 -8.95 0.91
C THR A 106 14.01 -7.97 -0.24
N GLU A 107 14.46 -8.23 -1.47
CA GLU A 107 14.18 -7.37 -2.61
C GLU A 107 12.92 -7.81 -3.37
N ALA A 108 12.06 -6.85 -3.71
CA ALA A 108 10.84 -7.14 -4.48
C ALA A 108 10.46 -5.99 -5.43
N ASN A 109 9.86 -6.36 -6.56
CA ASN A 109 9.19 -5.41 -7.44
C ASN A 109 7.71 -5.24 -7.03
N TYR A 110 6.94 -4.47 -7.78
CA TYR A 110 5.50 -4.25 -7.54
C TYR A 110 4.69 -5.54 -7.36
N THR A 111 4.97 -6.58 -8.16
CA THR A 111 4.29 -7.88 -8.05
C THR A 111 4.66 -8.57 -6.74
N GLY A 112 5.94 -8.56 -6.36
CA GLY A 112 6.41 -9.15 -5.10
C GLY A 112 5.86 -8.42 -3.88
N TYR A 113 5.83 -7.09 -3.92
CA TYR A 113 5.22 -6.24 -2.89
C TYR A 113 3.74 -6.54 -2.68
N ALA A 114 2.96 -6.60 -3.78
CA ALA A 114 1.54 -6.95 -3.72
C ALA A 114 1.32 -8.39 -3.23
N ALA A 115 2.14 -9.34 -3.72
CA ALA A 115 2.05 -10.74 -3.31
C ALA A 115 2.35 -10.91 -1.81
N PHE A 116 3.43 -10.31 -1.30
CA PHE A 116 3.81 -10.36 0.11
C PHE A 116 2.74 -9.73 0.99
N THR A 117 2.31 -8.50 0.68
CA THR A 117 1.27 -7.78 1.44
C THR A 117 -0.04 -8.56 1.47
N SER A 118 -0.45 -9.15 0.35
CA SER A 118 -1.68 -9.96 0.30
C SER A 118 -1.57 -11.26 1.10
N ALA A 119 -0.38 -11.86 1.14
CA ALA A 119 -0.14 -13.08 1.91
C ALA A 119 -0.14 -12.80 3.41
N VAL A 120 0.49 -11.70 3.86
CA VAL A 120 0.43 -11.23 5.25
C VAL A 120 -1.01 -10.92 5.63
N GLY A 121 -1.72 -10.15 4.80
CA GLY A 121 -3.14 -9.83 5.04
C GLY A 121 -4.01 -11.08 5.12
N THR A 122 -3.81 -12.04 4.22
CA THR A 122 -4.53 -13.33 4.25
C THR A 122 -4.23 -14.11 5.53
N TYR A 123 -2.96 -14.14 5.96
CA TYR A 123 -2.56 -14.81 7.20
C TYR A 123 -3.22 -14.16 8.42
N LEU A 124 -3.19 -12.83 8.53
CA LEU A 124 -3.81 -12.10 9.64
C LEU A 124 -5.34 -12.24 9.65
N ILE A 125 -5.99 -12.14 8.49
CA ILE A 125 -7.44 -12.38 8.36
C ILE A 125 -7.82 -13.76 8.93
N LYS A 126 -7.05 -14.80 8.60
CA LYS A 126 -7.27 -16.16 9.12
C LYS A 126 -6.98 -16.25 10.61
N ARG A 127 -5.86 -15.69 11.06
CA ARG A 127 -5.44 -15.67 12.48
C ARG A 127 -6.53 -15.09 13.38
N PHE A 128 -7.16 -14.00 12.94
CA PHE A 128 -8.20 -13.30 13.70
C PHE A 128 -9.63 -13.77 13.37
N GLY A 129 -9.80 -14.90 12.66
CA GLY A 129 -11.11 -15.50 12.40
C GLY A 129 -12.03 -14.70 11.47
N MET A 130 -11.48 -13.76 10.69
CA MET A 130 -12.24 -12.91 9.76
C MET A 130 -12.35 -13.52 8.36
N ASP A 131 -11.78 -14.69 8.12
CA ASP A 131 -11.65 -15.35 6.82
C ASP A 131 -12.99 -15.79 6.21
N LYS A 132 -14.06 -15.87 7.00
CA LYS A 132 -15.43 -16.05 6.49
C LYS A 132 -15.98 -14.80 5.82
N GLU A 133 -15.53 -13.63 6.24
CA GLU A 133 -16.06 -12.34 5.79
C GLU A 133 -15.11 -11.64 4.84
N TRP A 134 -13.82 -11.69 5.10
CA TRP A 134 -12.81 -10.94 4.35
C TRP A 134 -11.87 -11.86 3.58
N GLU A 135 -11.36 -11.35 2.47
CA GLU A 135 -10.24 -11.94 1.75
C GLU A 135 -9.29 -10.84 1.25
N ALA A 136 -8.00 -11.16 1.15
CA ALA A 136 -7.01 -10.30 0.51
C ALA A 136 -6.53 -10.97 -0.79
N LYS A 137 -6.46 -10.20 -1.87
CA LYS A 137 -6.00 -10.70 -3.18
C LYS A 137 -5.04 -9.71 -3.84
N PRO A 138 -3.87 -10.17 -4.33
CA PRO A 138 -3.00 -9.34 -5.13
C PRO A 138 -3.60 -9.20 -6.54
N LYS A 139 -3.53 -8.00 -7.08
CA LYS A 139 -4.18 -7.58 -8.32
C LYS A 139 -3.21 -6.80 -9.19
N LYS A 140 -3.33 -7.00 -10.50
CA LYS A 140 -2.68 -6.16 -11.49
C LYS A 140 -3.41 -4.82 -11.55
N GLY A 141 -2.73 -3.71 -11.30
CA GLY A 141 -3.32 -2.38 -11.41
C GLY A 141 -3.23 -1.81 -12.82
N LYS A 142 -4.32 -1.17 -13.24
CA LYS A 142 -4.31 -0.22 -14.36
C LYS A 142 -4.58 1.16 -13.79
N LEU A 143 -3.60 2.05 -13.91
CA LEU A 143 -3.71 3.39 -13.34
C LEU A 143 -4.38 4.36 -14.30
N TYR A 144 -5.27 5.16 -13.73
CA TYR A 144 -5.87 6.32 -14.37
C TYR A 144 -5.36 7.58 -13.69
N LEU A 145 -4.94 8.56 -14.49
CA LEU A 145 -4.54 9.89 -14.02
C LEU A 145 -5.56 10.93 -14.52
N PHE A 146 -6.27 11.58 -13.60
CA PHE A 146 -7.38 12.48 -13.90
C PHE A 146 -8.39 11.88 -14.90
N GLY A 147 -8.71 10.59 -14.72
CA GLY A 147 -9.64 9.85 -15.60
C GLY A 147 -9.04 9.35 -16.92
N ASN A 148 -7.76 9.62 -17.21
CA ASN A 148 -7.10 9.13 -18.41
C ASN A 148 -6.37 7.81 -18.13
N ASN A 149 -6.63 6.78 -18.93
CA ASN A 149 -5.95 5.49 -18.80
C ASN A 149 -4.47 5.60 -19.18
N MET A 150 -3.60 5.70 -18.19
CA MET A 150 -2.15 5.83 -18.39
C MET A 150 -1.51 4.49 -18.75
N TYR A 151 -2.09 3.38 -18.28
CA TYR A 151 -1.61 2.02 -18.55
C TYR A 151 -1.59 1.70 -20.06
N LYS A 152 -2.53 2.23 -20.85
CA LYS A 152 -2.65 1.95 -22.30
C LYS A 152 -1.39 2.30 -23.08
N ASN A 153 -0.72 3.39 -22.73
CA ASN A 153 0.44 3.91 -23.46
C ASN A 153 1.77 3.60 -22.76
N ALA A 154 1.73 3.06 -21.53
CA ALA A 154 2.91 2.75 -20.76
C ALA A 154 3.56 1.43 -21.24
N GLN A 155 4.84 1.51 -21.61
CA GLN A 155 5.67 0.36 -21.96
C GLN A 155 6.42 -0.19 -20.75
N ASN A 156 6.77 0.67 -19.79
CA ASN A 156 7.48 0.35 -18.56
C ASN A 156 7.21 1.43 -17.48
N GLY A 157 7.66 1.15 -16.25
CA GLY A 157 7.68 2.11 -15.15
C GLY A 157 6.36 2.24 -14.39
N TRP A 158 6.24 3.30 -13.59
CA TRP A 158 5.18 3.47 -12.59
C TRP A 158 3.74 3.24 -13.08
N PHE A 159 3.39 3.71 -14.29
CA PHE A 159 2.04 3.53 -14.82
C PHE A 159 1.77 2.14 -15.41
N LYS A 160 2.82 1.35 -15.64
CA LYS A 160 2.74 0.00 -16.21
C LYS A 160 2.72 -1.07 -15.13
N ASP A 161 3.63 -0.91 -14.18
CA ASP A 161 3.98 -1.90 -13.19
C ASP A 161 3.51 -1.35 -11.86
N HIS A 162 2.22 -1.52 -11.56
CA HIS A 162 1.67 -1.09 -10.28
C HIS A 162 0.60 -2.09 -9.84
N ASP A 163 1.08 -3.16 -9.22
CA ASP A 163 0.21 -4.15 -8.61
C ASP A 163 -0.22 -3.67 -7.23
N PHE A 164 -1.46 -3.96 -6.87
CA PHE A 164 -2.09 -3.53 -5.62
C PHE A 164 -2.74 -4.73 -4.94
N VAL A 165 -3.20 -4.55 -3.70
CA VAL A 165 -3.95 -5.55 -2.96
C VAL A 165 -5.38 -5.06 -2.76
N MET A 166 -6.33 -5.93 -3.10
CA MET A 166 -7.75 -5.75 -2.82
C MET A 166 -8.10 -6.56 -1.59
N PHE A 167 -8.57 -5.88 -0.55
CA PHE A 167 -9.26 -6.49 0.59
C PHE A 167 -10.75 -6.40 0.33
N ARG A 168 -11.45 -7.53 0.28
CA ARG A 168 -12.87 -7.58 -0.07
C ARG A 168 -13.69 -8.27 1.00
N ASN A 169 -14.75 -7.62 1.42
CA ASN A 169 -15.78 -8.26 2.21
C ASN A 169 -16.67 -9.11 1.29
N LYS A 170 -16.69 -10.41 1.49
CA LYS A 170 -17.43 -11.39 0.71
C LYS A 170 -18.94 -11.25 0.86
N ASN A 171 -19.42 -10.69 1.97
CA ASN A 171 -20.84 -10.50 2.26
C ASN A 171 -21.34 -9.15 1.72
N THR A 172 -20.70 -8.05 2.11
CA THR A 172 -21.14 -6.68 1.76
C THR A 172 -20.67 -6.23 0.38
N LYS A 173 -19.68 -6.92 -0.20
CA LYS A 173 -18.97 -6.53 -1.43
C LYS A 173 -18.19 -5.23 -1.31
N GLU A 174 -17.97 -4.76 -0.09
CA GLU A 174 -17.03 -3.68 0.20
C GLU A 174 -15.62 -4.08 -0.24
N GLU A 175 -14.92 -3.14 -0.84
CA GLU A 175 -13.56 -3.32 -1.35
C GLU A 175 -12.68 -2.17 -0.87
N ILE A 176 -11.56 -2.53 -0.24
CA ILE A 176 -10.52 -1.60 0.22
C ILE A 176 -9.26 -1.89 -0.57
N TYR A 177 -8.73 -0.88 -1.24
CA TYR A 177 -7.56 -1.03 -2.11
C TYR A 177 -6.34 -0.41 -1.43
N VAL A 178 -5.24 -1.16 -1.44
CA VAL A 178 -3.94 -0.67 -0.97
C VAL A 178 -2.86 -0.96 -1.98
N ASP A 179 -1.91 -0.04 -2.06
CA ASP A 179 -0.73 -0.22 -2.88
C ASP A 179 0.49 -0.11 -1.98
N PRO A 180 1.15 -1.24 -1.66
CA PRO A 180 2.23 -1.25 -0.68
C PRO A 180 3.47 -0.47 -1.15
N THR A 181 3.68 -0.31 -2.46
CA THR A 181 4.75 0.56 -2.98
C THR A 181 4.38 2.04 -2.85
N VAL A 182 3.10 2.40 -2.98
CA VAL A 182 2.63 3.77 -2.67
C VAL A 182 2.74 4.05 -1.16
N ASP A 183 2.43 3.08 -0.30
CA ASP A 183 2.59 3.27 1.15
C ASP A 183 4.05 3.49 1.53
N GLU A 184 4.97 2.68 0.99
CA GLU A 184 6.40 2.84 1.23
C GLU A 184 6.93 4.22 0.83
N TYR A 185 6.66 4.66 -0.42
CA TYR A 185 7.25 5.88 -0.96
C TYR A 185 6.49 7.16 -0.61
N LEU A 186 5.16 7.09 -0.51
CA LEU A 186 4.29 8.26 -0.32
C LEU A 186 3.59 8.27 1.05
N GLY A 187 3.68 7.19 1.84
CA GLY A 187 3.00 7.04 3.12
C GLY A 187 1.50 7.11 3.00
N LEU A 188 0.93 6.58 1.91
CA LEU A 188 -0.51 6.55 1.68
C LEU A 188 -1.04 5.14 1.92
N LYS A 189 -1.79 5.00 3.01
CA LYS A 189 -2.33 3.72 3.43
C LYS A 189 -3.40 3.14 2.51
N ARG A 190 -4.07 3.97 1.70
CA ARG A 190 -5.21 3.58 0.87
C ARG A 190 -5.15 4.28 -0.49
N VAL A 191 -5.55 3.56 -1.53
CA VAL A 191 -5.74 4.06 -2.91
C VAL A 191 -7.19 3.86 -3.34
N ASP A 192 -7.64 4.61 -4.35
CA ASP A 192 -9.03 4.59 -4.77
C ASP A 192 -9.24 3.78 -6.05
N ARG A 193 -10.35 3.05 -6.08
CA ARG A 193 -10.84 2.36 -7.26
C ARG A 193 -11.29 3.37 -8.33
N TYR A 194 -10.99 3.07 -9.59
CA TYR A 194 -11.57 3.76 -10.74
C TYR A 194 -13.03 3.34 -10.93
N GLN A 195 -13.93 4.32 -10.91
CA GLN A 195 -15.34 4.16 -11.24
C GLN A 195 -15.55 4.75 -12.64
N LYS A 196 -16.18 3.97 -13.53
CA LYS A 196 -16.55 4.43 -14.87
C LYS A 196 -17.74 5.35 -14.83
#